data_AF-A0A1S3DPD9-F1
#
_entry.id   AF-A0A1S3DPD9-F1
#
_cell.length_a   1.000
_cell.length_b   1.000
_cell.length_c   1.000
_cell.angle_alpha   90.00
_cell.angle_beta   90.00
_cell.angle_gamma   90.00
#
_symmetry.space_group_name_H-M   'P 1'
#
loop_
_entity.id
_entity.type
_entity.pdbx_description
1 polymer ?
#
loop_
_entity_poly.entity_id
_entity_poly.type
_entity_poly.pdbx_seq_one_letter_code
_entity_poly.pdbx_strand_id
1 'polypeptide(L)'
;MILKPSKNDASIKLDQYQKIVQKIILQHQNPVTGLFPASPNNEHAWIRDNVYTILAVWGLSMAYKKNADMDEDRAKTYELEQV
;
A
#
# COMPACT_ATOMS: atom_id res chain seq x y z
N MET A 1 12.90 27.18 -2.82
CA MET A 1 12.98 25.97 -3.66
C MET A 1 12.67 24.77 -2.77
N ILE A 2 11.47 24.19 -2.87
CA ILE A 2 11.11 23.01 -2.07
C ILE A 2 11.63 21.78 -2.83
N LEU A 3 12.60 21.08 -2.24
CA LEU A 3 13.12 19.83 -2.79
C LEU A 3 12.02 18.76 -2.68
N LYS A 4 11.39 18.42 -3.81
CA LYS A 4 10.56 17.21 -3.88
C LYS A 4 11.51 15.99 -3.72
N PRO A 5 11.20 15.03 -2.85
CA PRO A 5 12.02 13.82 -2.70
C PRO A 5 12.16 13.10 -4.06
N SER A 6 13.34 12.51 -4.29
CA SER A 6 13.63 11.75 -5.50
C SER A 6 12.64 10.59 -5.66
N LYS A 7 12.07 10.40 -6.86
CA LYS A 7 11.11 9.31 -7.19
C LYS A 7 11.62 7.92 -6.77
N ASN A 8 12.94 7.73 -6.78
CA ASN A 8 13.58 6.49 -6.37
C ASN A 8 13.40 6.22 -4.87
N ASP A 9 13.48 7.26 -4.04
CA ASP A 9 13.36 7.13 -2.59
C ASP A 9 11.93 6.77 -2.16
N ALA A 10 10.93 7.32 -2.84
CA ALA A 10 9.52 7.01 -2.57
C ALA A 10 9.19 5.56 -2.94
N SER A 11 9.64 5.10 -4.11
CA SER A 11 9.44 3.71 -4.57
C SER A 11 10.14 2.71 -3.65
N ILE A 12 11.39 2.98 -3.28
CA ILE A 12 12.15 2.15 -2.32
C ILE A 12 11.42 2.06 -0.96
N LYS A 13 10.87 3.18 -0.47
CA LYS A 13 10.09 3.18 0.79
C LYS A 13 8.79 2.39 0.66
N LEU A 14 8.09 2.51 -0.45
CA LEU A 14 6.87 1.72 -0.69
C LEU A 14 7.17 0.22 -0.66
N ASP A 15 8.27 -0.21 -1.29
CA ASP A 15 8.69 -1.62 -1.27
C ASP A 15 9.07 -2.10 0.13
N GLN A 16 9.68 -1.24 0.94
CA GLN A 16 9.91 -1.52 2.35
C GLN A 16 8.59 -1.69 3.11
N TYR A 17 7.62 -0.79 2.91
CA TYR A 17 6.31 -0.90 3.54
C TYR A 17 5.54 -2.14 3.06
N GLN A 18 5.64 -2.52 1.79
CA GLN A 18 5.06 -3.76 1.29
C GLN A 18 5.63 -4.99 2.00
N LYS A 19 6.95 -5.06 2.17
CA LYS A 19 7.59 -6.15 2.93
C LYS A 19 7.13 -6.18 4.39
N ILE A 20 7.00 -5.01 5.01
CA ILE A 20 6.50 -4.89 6.38
C ILE A 20 5.05 -5.38 6.46
N VAL A 21 4.14 -4.87 5.62
CA VAL A 21 2.72 -5.28 5.58
C VAL A 21 2.61 -6.79 5.33
N GLN A 22 3.37 -7.35 4.40
CA GLN A 22 3.37 -8.79 4.16
C GLN A 22 3.73 -9.58 5.43
N LYS A 23 4.79 -9.14 6.12
CA LYS A 23 5.34 -9.83 7.29
C LYS A 23 4.53 -9.61 8.57
N ILE A 24 3.88 -8.47 8.77
CA ILE A 24 3.20 -8.20 10.05
C ILE A 24 1.68 -8.35 9.94
N ILE A 25 1.11 -8.16 8.75
CA ILE A 25 -0.33 -8.25 8.51
C ILE A 25 -0.66 -9.53 7.75
N LEU A 26 -0.26 -9.62 6.48
CA LEU A 26 -0.88 -10.58 5.55
C LEU A 26 -0.55 -12.04 5.89
N GLN A 27 0.65 -12.31 6.43
CA GLN A 27 1.01 -13.66 6.86
C GLN A 27 0.18 -14.20 8.04
N HIS A 28 -0.54 -13.35 8.76
CA HIS A 28 -1.36 -13.73 9.91
C HIS A 28 -2.86 -13.81 9.58
N GLN A 29 -3.24 -13.61 8.31
CA GLN A 29 -4.63 -13.76 7.89
C GLN A 29 -5.05 -15.23 7.99
N ASN A 30 -6.22 -15.49 8.58
CA ASN A 30 -6.80 -16.82 8.55
C ASN A 30 -7.19 -17.17 7.09
N PRO A 31 -6.68 -18.28 6.52
CA PRO A 31 -6.88 -18.60 5.11
C PRO A 31 -8.31 -19.00 4.77
N VAL A 32 -9.13 -19.39 5.77
CA VAL A 32 -10.51 -19.83 5.57
C VAL A 32 -11.48 -18.66 5.73
N THR A 33 -11.37 -17.92 6.83
CA THR A 33 -12.31 -16.84 7.15
C THR A 33 -11.90 -15.49 6.56
N GLY A 34 -10.62 -15.32 6.20
CA GLY A 34 -10.06 -14.04 5.78
C GLY A 34 -9.87 -13.03 6.92
N LEU A 35 -10.18 -13.40 8.16
CA LEU A 35 -10.05 -12.53 9.33
C LEU A 35 -8.66 -12.61 9.95
N PHE A 36 -8.26 -11.52 10.59
CA PHE A 36 -7.04 -11.39 11.40
C PHE A 36 -7.40 -11.67 12.86
N PRO A 37 -6.93 -12.79 13.45
CA PRO A 37 -7.08 -13.07 14.87
C PRO A 37 -6.07 -12.22 15.68
N ALA A 38 -6.41 -11.89 16.93
CA ALA A 38 -5.51 -11.11 17.78
C ALA A 38 -4.24 -11.90 18.21
N SER A 39 -4.30 -13.24 18.18
CA SER A 39 -3.14 -14.11 18.39
C SER A 39 -3.36 -15.47 17.73
N PRO A 40 -2.31 -16.28 17.50
CA PRO A 40 -2.44 -17.60 16.86
C PRO A 40 -3.36 -18.58 17.61
N ASN A 41 -3.54 -18.38 18.92
CA ASN A 41 -4.36 -19.23 19.78
C ASN A 41 -5.72 -18.59 20.13
N ASN A 42 -6.08 -17.49 19.48
CA ASN A 42 -7.35 -16.81 19.72
C ASN A 42 -8.36 -17.19 18.64
N GLU A 43 -9.46 -17.82 19.04
CA GLU A 43 -10.54 -18.23 18.14
C GLU A 43 -11.41 -17.05 17.65
N HIS A 44 -11.31 -15.89 18.32
CA HIS A 44 -12.11 -14.71 17.98
C HIS A 44 -11.29 -13.65 17.25
N ALA A 45 -11.87 -13.09 16.20
CA ALA A 45 -11.35 -11.95 15.47
C ALA A 45 -12.12 -10.69 15.85
N TRP A 46 -11.40 -9.62 16.23
CA TRP A 46 -12.01 -8.36 16.61
C TRP A 46 -12.20 -7.47 15.38
N ILE A 47 -13.40 -6.89 15.24
CA ILE A 47 -13.74 -6.03 14.09
C ILE A 47 -12.74 -4.89 13.95
N ARG A 48 -12.37 -4.24 15.07
CA ARG A 48 -11.41 -3.13 15.08
C ARG A 48 -10.08 -3.51 14.45
N ASP A 49 -9.51 -4.63 14.87
CA ASP A 49 -8.20 -5.09 14.42
C ASP A 49 -8.21 -5.41 12.93
N ASN A 50 -9.30 -6.02 12.46
CA ASN A 50 -9.50 -6.33 11.05
C ASN A 50 -9.64 -5.07 10.20
N VAL A 51 -10.43 -4.10 10.66
CA VAL A 51 -10.64 -2.82 9.96
C VAL A 51 -9.34 -2.01 9.87
N TYR A 52 -8.59 -1.86 10.96
CA TYR A 52 -7.34 -1.10 10.93
C TYR A 52 -6.27 -1.79 10.10
N THR A 53 -6.19 -3.11 10.19
CA THR A 53 -5.28 -3.91 9.39
C THR A 53 -5.53 -3.76 7.90
N ILE A 54 -6.78 -3.90 7.44
CA ILE A 54 -7.09 -3.77 6.02
C ILE A 54 -6.96 -2.33 5.51
N LEU A 55 -7.22 -1.32 6.36
CA LEU A 55 -6.99 0.08 6.01
C LEU A 55 -5.51 0.35 5.72
N ALA A 56 -4.58 -0.27 6.45
CA ALA A 56 -3.16 -0.14 6.17
C ALA A 56 -2.78 -0.74 4.80
N VAL A 57 -3.31 -1.93 4.49
CA VAL A 57 -3.11 -2.58 3.18
C VAL A 57 -3.68 -1.73 2.04
N TRP A 58 -4.89 -1.21 2.23
CA TRP A 58 -5.56 -0.38 1.24
C TRP A 58 -4.81 0.96 1.02
N GLY A 59 -4.39 1.62 2.10
CA GLY A 59 -3.61 2.86 2.02
C GLY A 59 -2.30 2.67 1.25
N LEU A 60 -1.60 1.54 1.48
CA LEU A 60 -0.40 1.20 0.71
C LEU A 60 -0.72 0.98 -0.77
N SER A 61 -1.82 0.28 -1.10
CA SER A 61 -2.26 0.10 -2.49
C SER A 61 -2.54 1.44 -3.17
N MET A 62 -3.23 2.36 -2.50
CA MET A 62 -3.49 3.70 -3.05
C MET A 62 -2.21 4.50 -3.27
N ALA A 63 -1.23 4.37 -2.37
CA ALA A 63 0.07 5.03 -2.51
C ALA A 63 0.85 4.51 -3.72
N TYR A 64 0.83 3.20 -3.98
CA TYR A 64 1.40 2.62 -5.21
C TYR A 64 0.69 3.13 -6.46
N LYS A 65 -0.65 3.13 -6.49
CA LYS A 65 -1.43 3.64 -7.63
C LYS A 65 -1.07 5.08 -7.98
N LYS A 66 -1.04 5.97 -6.98
CA LYS A 66 -0.66 7.37 -7.17
C LYS A 66 0.76 7.53 -7.73
N ASN A 67 1.70 6.69 -7.31
CA ASN A 67 3.06 6.72 -7.86
C ASN A 67 3.12 6.18 -9.30
N ALA A 68 2.30 5.17 -9.64
CA ALA A 68 2.20 4.63 -10.99
C ALA A 68 1.52 5.61 -11.98
N ASP A 69 0.42 6.27 -11.59
CA ASP A 69 -0.27 7.28 -12.42
C ASP A 69 0.67 8.45 -12.77
N MET A 70 1.61 8.80 -11.87
CA MET A 70 2.64 9.82 -12.09
C MET A 70 3.78 9.40 -13.02
N ASP A 71 3.85 8.13 -13.43
CA ASP A 71 4.77 7.63 -14.46
C ASP A 71 4.10 7.54 -15.85
N GLU A 72 2.77 7.56 -15.93
CA GLU A 72 2.06 7.52 -17.22
C GLU A 72 1.79 8.91 -17.84
N ASP A 73 1.85 10.00 -17.06
CA ASP A 73 1.52 11.36 -17.53
C ASP A 73 2.72 12.32 -17.60
N ARG A 74 3.70 11.99 -18.44
CA ARG A 74 4.64 13.01 -18.95
C ARG A 74 4.94 12.94 -20.45
N ALA A 75 4.58 11.86 -21.11
CA ALA A 75 4.66 11.77 -22.58
C ALA A 75 3.37 12.28 -23.25
N LYS A 76 2.18 11.96 -22.72
CA LYS A 76 0.89 12.29 -23.37
C LYS A 76 0.50 13.78 -23.30
N THR A 77 0.91 14.50 -22.27
CA THR A 77 0.60 15.95 -22.16
C THR A 77 1.42 16.78 -23.16
N TYR A 78 2.61 16.33 -23.54
CA TYR A 78 3.47 17.08 -24.47
C TYR A 78 2.98 17.03 -25.92
N GLU A 79 2.30 15.94 -26.31
CA GLU A 79 1.70 15.84 -27.64
C GLU A 79 0.42 16.69 -27.78
N LEU A 80 -0.28 16.95 -26.67
CA LEU A 80 -1.56 17.69 -26.67
C LEU A 80 -1.42 19.20 -26.51
N GLU A 81 -0.25 19.72 -26.12
CA GLU A 81 0.04 21.16 -26.05
C GLU A 81 0.66 21.72 -27.35
N GLN A 82 0.87 20.87 -28.37
CA GLN A 82 1.44 21.23 -29.68
C GLN A 82 0.41 21.24 -30.82
N VAL A 83 -0.89 21.34 -30.51
CA VAL A 83 -1.94 21.59 -31.49
C VAL A 83 -2.69 22.87 -31.14
#